data_AF-A0A2D6WRA4-F1
#
_entry.id   AF-A0A2D6WRA4-F1
#
_cell.length_a   1.000
_cell.length_b   1.000
_cell.length_c   1.000
_cell.angle_alpha   90.00
_cell.angle_beta   90.00
_cell.angle_gamma   90.00
#
_symmetry.space_group_name_H-M   'P 1'
#
loop_
_entity.id
_entity.type
_entity.pdbx_description
1 polymer ?
#
loop_
_entity_poly.entity_id
_entity_poly.type
_entity_poly.pdbx_seq_one_letter_code
_entity_poly.pdbx_strand_id
1 'polypeptide(L)'
;MWTRKAAFTFTGGIALVLIGMMISNQQMMILGLSLIAFIVVNSWISGHGDVEVQRTLSADNLYKGDDLYVELLVTNRSNRKTQMLDIYDNIPHEMKLRSGLNQMQLNLKPGESARIRYVLRCPLRGHYSIGPVSLRARNTFNLGVEEMYVDHHSDIVIFPQIKDIEEAFLRSRTPKMYTGATTLRTPGQGSEFYSLREYVPGDPFKNINWKAFARTGDLMVNEK
;
A
#
# COMPACT_ATOMS: atom_id res chain seq x y z
N MET A 1 -13.39 -18.24 -18.43
CA MET A 1 -12.70 -19.53 -18.58
C MET A 1 -13.65 -20.71 -18.42
N TRP A 2 -13.52 -21.73 -19.28
CA TRP A 2 -14.33 -22.96 -19.20
C TRP A 2 -13.71 -23.93 -18.20
N THR A 3 -14.53 -24.58 -17.37
CA THR A 3 -14.01 -25.54 -16.40
C THR A 3 -13.73 -26.90 -17.03
N ARG A 4 -12.94 -27.73 -16.34
CA ARG A 4 -12.71 -29.13 -16.75
C ARG A 4 -14.03 -29.89 -16.94
N LYS A 5 -15.05 -29.60 -16.12
CA LYS A 5 -16.38 -30.21 -16.24
C LYS A 5 -17.03 -29.86 -17.57
N ALA A 6 -17.01 -28.58 -17.96
CA ALA A 6 -17.54 -28.15 -19.24
C ALA A 6 -16.83 -28.81 -20.44
N ALA A 7 -15.51 -28.93 -20.36
CA ALA A 7 -14.73 -29.63 -21.38
C ALA A 7 -15.14 -31.10 -21.52
N PHE A 8 -15.24 -31.85 -20.40
CA PHE A 8 -15.67 -33.25 -20.43
C PHE A 8 -17.10 -33.44 -20.95
N THR A 9 -18.03 -32.56 -20.55
CA THR A 9 -19.41 -32.63 -21.04
C THR A 9 -19.49 -32.32 -22.53
N PHE A 10 -18.68 -31.39 -23.02
CA PHE A 10 -18.66 -31.01 -24.43
C PHE A 10 -18.03 -32.11 -25.30
N THR A 11 -16.88 -32.65 -24.89
CA THR A 11 -16.21 -33.75 -25.61
C THR A 11 -17.04 -35.02 -25.56
N GLY A 12 -17.66 -35.35 -24.42
CA GLY A 12 -18.60 -36.47 -24.29
C GLY A 12 -19.83 -36.31 -25.19
N GLY A 13 -20.39 -35.09 -25.28
CA GLY A 13 -21.48 -34.78 -26.20
C GLY A 13 -21.09 -35.01 -27.66
N ILE A 14 -19.92 -34.53 -28.08
CA ILE A 14 -19.40 -34.75 -29.45
C ILE A 14 -19.18 -36.24 -29.72
N ALA A 15 -18.56 -36.97 -28.79
CA ALA A 15 -18.29 -38.39 -28.94
C ALA A 15 -19.59 -39.19 -29.11
N LEU A 16 -20.63 -38.87 -28.34
CA LEU A 16 -21.95 -39.51 -28.47
C LEU A 16 -22.62 -39.24 -29.82
N VAL A 17 -22.49 -38.02 -30.36
CA VAL A 17 -22.99 -37.70 -31.71
C VAL A 17 -22.25 -38.54 -32.76
N LEU A 18 -20.92 -38.62 -32.69
CA LEU A 18 -20.10 -39.38 -33.65
C LEU A 18 -20.38 -40.88 -33.59
N ILE A 19 -20.44 -41.46 -32.39
CA ILE A 19 -20.78 -42.88 -32.20
C ILE A 19 -22.22 -43.16 -32.67
N GLY A 20 -23.15 -42.26 -32.34
CA GLY A 20 -24.53 -42.34 -32.81
C GLY A 20 -24.65 -42.32 -34.33
N MET A 21 -23.87 -41.47 -35.01
CA MET A 21 -23.79 -41.46 -36.48
C MET A 21 -23.19 -42.77 -37.03
N MET A 22 -22.14 -43.30 -36.41
CA MET A 22 -21.50 -44.55 -36.85
C MET A 22 -22.43 -45.77 -36.75
N ILE A 23 -23.26 -45.83 -35.70
CA ILE A 23 -24.23 -46.91 -35.47
C ILE A 23 -25.59 -46.60 -36.11
N SER A 24 -25.78 -45.42 -36.70
CA SER A 24 -27.07 -44.89 -37.17
C SER A 24 -28.18 -44.88 -36.11
N ASN A 25 -27.80 -44.69 -34.84
CA ASN A 25 -28.73 -44.63 -33.71
C ASN A 25 -29.11 -43.18 -33.40
N GLN A 26 -30.36 -42.81 -33.71
CA GLN A 26 -30.90 -41.47 -33.50
C GLN A 26 -30.93 -41.07 -32.01
N GLN A 27 -31.14 -42.00 -31.09
CA GLN A 27 -31.26 -41.70 -29.66
C GLN A 27 -29.94 -41.17 -29.08
N MET A 28 -28.80 -41.76 -29.48
CA MET A 28 -27.48 -41.30 -29.05
C MET A 28 -27.15 -39.91 -29.61
N MET A 29 -27.54 -39.63 -30.86
CA MET A 29 -27.34 -38.33 -31.47
C MET A 29 -28.13 -37.22 -30.75
N ILE A 30 -29.39 -37.48 -30.40
CA ILE A 30 -30.23 -36.52 -29.66
C ILE A 30 -29.63 -36.23 -28.27
N LEU A 31 -29.15 -37.26 -27.58
CA LEU A 31 -28.52 -37.10 -26.26
C LEU A 31 -27.20 -36.31 -26.36
N GLY A 32 -26.37 -36.57 -27.38
CA GLY A 32 -25.15 -35.80 -27.60
C GLY A 32 -25.42 -34.33 -27.93
N LEU A 33 -26.40 -34.05 -28.80
CA LEU A 33 -26.82 -32.69 -29.14
C LEU A 33 -27.42 -31.93 -27.96
N SER A 34 -28.20 -32.59 -27.09
CA SER A 34 -28.77 -31.95 -25.91
C SER A 34 -27.70 -31.53 -24.90
N LEU A 35 -26.64 -32.31 -24.72
CA LEU A 35 -25.48 -31.95 -23.90
C LEU A 35 -24.74 -30.73 -24.46
N ILE A 36 -24.54 -30.66 -25.78
CA ILE A 36 -23.90 -29.52 -26.43
C ILE A 36 -24.80 -28.27 -26.28
N ALA A 37 -26.09 -28.39 -26.58
CA ALA A 37 -27.05 -27.30 -26.44
C ALA A 37 -27.13 -26.78 -25.00
N PHE A 38 -27.11 -27.69 -24.01
CA PHE A 38 -27.11 -27.34 -22.58
C PHE A 38 -25.93 -26.44 -22.19
N ILE A 39 -24.74 -26.73 -22.73
CA ILE A 39 -23.53 -25.93 -22.49
C ILE A 39 -23.64 -24.55 -23.17
N VAL A 40 -24.09 -24.51 -24.43
CA VAL A 40 -24.27 -23.26 -25.17
C VAL A 40 -25.26 -22.33 -24.47
N VAL A 41 -26.42 -22.85 -24.05
CA VAL A 41 -27.43 -22.09 -23.31
C VAL A 41 -26.88 -21.57 -21.98
N ASN A 42 -26.15 -22.41 -21.23
CA ASN A 42 -25.51 -21.97 -19.98
C ASN A 42 -24.47 -20.86 -20.21
N SER A 43 -23.67 -20.97 -21.28
CA SER A 43 -22.68 -19.95 -21.63
C SER A 43 -23.33 -18.60 -21.96
N TRP A 44 -24.52 -18.59 -22.58
CA TRP A 44 -25.24 -17.36 -22.91
C TRP A 44 -25.84 -16.66 -21.68
N ILE A 45 -26.34 -17.45 -20.71
CA ILE A 45 -26.92 -16.93 -19.45
C ILE A 45 -25.81 -16.47 -18.48
N SER A 46 -24.55 -16.75 -18.80
CA SER A 46 -23.39 -16.33 -18.02
C SER A 46 -23.19 -14.83 -18.16
N GLY A 47 -23.43 -14.12 -17.07
CA GLY A 47 -23.08 -12.72 -16.98
C GLY A 47 -23.15 -12.30 -15.53
N HIS A 48 -22.04 -11.80 -15.02
CA HIS A 48 -22.01 -11.22 -13.69
C HIS A 48 -22.90 -9.96 -13.67
N GLY A 49 -23.58 -9.73 -12.55
CA GLY A 49 -24.16 -8.42 -12.30
C GLY A 49 -23.04 -7.37 -12.23
N ASP A 50 -23.37 -6.11 -12.49
CA ASP A 50 -22.53 -5.00 -12.10
C ASP A 50 -22.48 -4.93 -10.56
N VAL A 51 -21.28 -5.08 -10.01
CA VAL A 51 -21.05 -5.14 -8.56
C VAL A 51 -20.23 -3.92 -8.17
N GLU A 52 -20.80 -3.08 -7.33
CA GLU A 52 -20.08 -1.99 -6.70
C GLU A 52 -19.45 -2.48 -5.39
N VAL A 53 -18.24 -2.02 -5.12
CA VAL A 53 -17.53 -2.31 -3.88
C VAL A 53 -17.11 -1.01 -3.22
N GLN A 54 -17.35 -0.90 -1.92
CA GLN A 54 -16.91 0.22 -1.08
C GLN A 54 -16.20 -0.33 0.15
N ARG A 55 -14.98 0.15 0.41
CA ARG A 55 -14.18 -0.22 1.58
C ARG A 55 -14.16 0.93 2.58
N THR A 56 -14.48 0.61 3.83
CA THR A 56 -14.34 1.53 4.96
C THR A 56 -13.24 1.01 5.88
N LEU A 57 -12.31 1.89 6.21
CA LEU A 57 -11.19 1.61 7.12
C LEU A 57 -11.44 2.31 8.46
N SER A 58 -10.98 1.73 9.57
CA SER A 58 -11.05 2.41 10.87
C SER A 58 -10.12 3.61 10.98
N ALA A 59 -9.01 3.61 10.23
CA ALA A 59 -8.03 4.69 10.19
C ALA A 59 -7.16 4.59 8.93
N ASP A 60 -6.73 5.74 8.42
CA ASP A 60 -5.80 5.83 7.28
C ASP A 60 -4.33 5.85 7.76
N ASN A 61 -4.12 6.29 8.99
CA ASN A 61 -2.81 6.40 9.64
C ASN A 61 -2.78 5.50 10.88
N LEU A 62 -1.84 4.55 10.91
CA LEU A 62 -1.66 3.61 12.01
C LEU A 62 -0.21 3.58 12.47
N TYR A 63 0.07 3.00 13.63
CA TYR A 63 1.42 2.71 14.07
C TYR A 63 1.77 1.24 13.87
N LYS A 64 3.06 0.95 13.81
CA LYS A 64 3.59 -0.41 13.68
C LYS A 64 3.03 -1.29 14.80
N GLY A 65 2.29 -2.32 14.46
CA GLY A 65 1.66 -3.22 15.43
C GLY A 65 0.29 -2.75 15.90
N ASP A 66 -0.35 -1.82 15.21
CA ASP A 66 -1.78 -1.57 15.40
C ASP A 66 -2.60 -2.57 14.57
N ASP A 67 -3.88 -2.68 14.95
CA ASP A 67 -4.87 -3.49 14.26
C ASP A 67 -5.76 -2.56 13.43
N LEU A 68 -5.90 -2.84 12.13
CA LEU A 68 -6.76 -2.12 11.20
C LEU A 68 -8.06 -2.91 11.02
N TYR A 69 -9.20 -2.27 11.32
CA TYR A 69 -10.52 -2.85 11.08
C TYR A 69 -10.97 -2.44 9.69
N VAL A 70 -11.35 -3.43 8.88
CA VAL A 70 -11.80 -3.24 7.50
C VAL A 70 -13.23 -3.74 7.37
N GLU A 71 -14.11 -2.91 6.82
CA GLU A 71 -15.45 -3.29 6.38
C GLU A 71 -15.56 -3.10 4.86
N LEU A 72 -15.84 -4.19 4.15
CA LEU A 72 -16.10 -4.18 2.72
C LEU A 72 -17.59 -4.34 2.48
N LEU A 73 -18.22 -3.34 1.87
CA LEU A 73 -19.60 -3.38 1.40
C LEU A 73 -19.61 -3.73 -0.08
N VAL A 74 -20.33 -4.78 -0.44
CA VAL A 74 -20.46 -5.26 -1.81
C VAL A 74 -21.93 -5.22 -2.21
N THR A 75 -22.26 -4.46 -3.24
CA THR A 75 -23.64 -4.19 -3.65
C THR A 75 -23.86 -4.59 -5.10
N ASN A 76 -24.91 -5.36 -5.37
CA ASN A 76 -25.31 -5.68 -6.72
C ASN A 76 -26.15 -4.53 -7.30
N ARG A 77 -25.56 -3.76 -8.23
CA ARG A 77 -26.24 -2.67 -8.94
C ARG A 77 -27.00 -3.11 -10.20
N SER A 78 -26.92 -4.40 -10.56
CA SER A 78 -27.61 -4.90 -11.73
C SER A 78 -29.09 -5.24 -11.46
N ASN A 79 -29.87 -5.30 -12.54
CA ASN A 79 -31.28 -5.70 -12.50
C ASN A 79 -31.49 -7.23 -12.44
N ARG A 80 -30.41 -8.02 -12.29
CA ARG A 80 -30.47 -9.49 -12.21
C ARG A 80 -29.78 -9.99 -10.94
N LYS A 81 -30.18 -11.17 -10.47
CA LYS A 81 -29.48 -11.85 -9.38
C LYS A 81 -28.07 -12.22 -9.87
N THR A 82 -27.06 -12.02 -9.03
CA THR A 82 -25.70 -12.48 -9.33
C THR A 82 -25.64 -14.00 -9.27
N GLN A 83 -24.73 -14.55 -10.08
CA GLN A 83 -24.30 -15.93 -9.90
C GLN A 83 -23.54 -16.11 -8.58
N MET A 84 -23.04 -17.32 -8.32
CA MET A 84 -22.22 -17.56 -7.13
C MET A 84 -20.95 -16.71 -7.26
N LEU A 85 -20.84 -15.66 -6.45
CA LEU A 85 -19.71 -14.75 -6.43
C LEU A 85 -18.80 -15.14 -5.27
N ASP A 86 -17.53 -15.38 -5.59
CA ASP A 86 -16.47 -15.35 -4.60
C ASP A 86 -15.82 -13.98 -4.63
N ILE A 87 -15.84 -13.31 -3.50
CA ILE A 87 -15.25 -12.00 -3.29
C ILE A 87 -13.98 -12.21 -2.49
N TYR A 88 -12.89 -11.59 -2.95
CA TYR A 88 -11.59 -11.61 -2.29
C TYR A 88 -11.05 -10.19 -2.22
N ASP A 89 -10.86 -9.68 -1.00
CA ASP A 89 -10.16 -8.41 -0.82
C ASP A 89 -8.65 -8.67 -0.77
N ASN A 90 -7.90 -8.11 -1.73
CA ASN A 90 -6.47 -8.30 -1.83
C ASN A 90 -5.76 -7.43 -0.78
N ILE A 91 -4.95 -8.06 0.05
CA ILE A 91 -4.24 -7.43 1.15
C ILE A 91 -2.73 -7.50 0.85
N PRO A 92 -1.94 -6.48 1.21
CA PRO A 92 -0.49 -6.54 1.14
C PRO A 92 0.08 -7.77 1.87
N HIS A 93 1.06 -8.43 1.27
CA HIS A 93 1.66 -9.67 1.76
C HIS A 93 2.31 -9.54 3.16
N GLU A 94 2.69 -8.32 3.55
CA GLU A 94 3.26 -8.00 4.85
C GLU A 94 2.21 -8.04 5.96
N MET A 95 0.95 -7.80 5.65
CA MET A 95 -0.14 -7.77 6.62
C MET A 95 -0.74 -9.16 6.78
N LYS A 96 -1.18 -9.46 8.01
CA LYS A 96 -1.80 -10.76 8.33
C LYS A 96 -3.19 -10.53 8.86
N LEU A 97 -4.13 -11.38 8.45
CA LEU A 97 -5.43 -11.44 9.11
C LEU A 97 -5.24 -11.87 10.57
N ARG A 98 -5.76 -11.03 11.47
CA ARG A 98 -5.85 -11.32 12.89
C ARG A 98 -7.19 -11.94 13.25
N SER A 99 -8.28 -11.48 12.63
CA SER A 99 -9.63 -11.98 12.86
C SER A 99 -10.50 -11.77 11.61
N GLY A 100 -11.52 -12.60 11.45
CA GLY A 100 -12.42 -12.60 10.29
C GLY A 100 -11.79 -13.23 9.04
N LEU A 101 -12.48 -13.08 7.91
CA LEU A 101 -12.06 -13.55 6.60
C LEU A 101 -12.17 -12.39 5.63
N ASN A 102 -11.14 -12.19 4.81
CA ASN A 102 -11.14 -11.23 3.70
C ASN A 102 -11.77 -11.81 2.42
N GLN A 103 -12.49 -12.92 2.56
CA GLN A 103 -13.14 -13.63 1.46
C GLN A 103 -14.57 -14.02 1.86
N MET A 104 -15.47 -14.01 0.90
CA MET A 104 -16.85 -14.48 1.09
C MET A 104 -17.43 -15.02 -0.21
N GLN A 105 -18.19 -16.11 -0.12
CA GLN A 105 -18.93 -16.69 -1.23
C GLN A 105 -20.43 -16.48 -1.02
N LEU A 106 -21.11 -15.85 -1.98
CA LEU A 106 -22.54 -15.53 -1.87
C LEU A 106 -23.19 -15.23 -3.23
N ASN A 107 -24.52 -15.14 -3.23
CA ASN A 107 -25.30 -14.63 -4.35
C ASN A 107 -26.12 -13.42 -3.89
N LEU A 108 -26.04 -12.30 -4.62
CA LEU A 108 -26.80 -11.09 -4.34
C LEU A 108 -28.00 -10.98 -5.29
N LYS A 109 -29.19 -10.72 -4.74
CA LYS A 109 -30.35 -10.25 -5.52
C LYS A 109 -30.09 -8.83 -6.05
N PRO A 110 -30.89 -8.35 -7.02
CA PRO A 110 -30.83 -6.95 -7.45
C PRO A 110 -30.95 -5.99 -6.25
N GLY A 111 -30.01 -5.06 -6.12
CA GLY A 111 -29.97 -4.09 -5.01
C GLY A 111 -29.53 -4.66 -3.65
N GLU A 112 -29.30 -5.97 -3.53
CA GLU A 112 -28.84 -6.58 -2.28
C GLU A 112 -27.38 -6.24 -2.01
N SER A 113 -27.04 -6.06 -0.74
CA SER A 113 -25.69 -5.76 -0.29
C SER A 113 -25.23 -6.76 0.76
N ALA A 114 -23.96 -7.16 0.68
CA ALA A 114 -23.28 -7.99 1.68
C ALA A 114 -22.13 -7.22 2.32
N ARG A 115 -21.84 -7.53 3.58
CA ARG A 115 -20.74 -6.92 4.34
C ARG A 115 -19.74 -7.98 4.75
N ILE A 116 -18.47 -7.71 4.48
CA ILE A 116 -17.34 -8.53 4.93
C ILE A 116 -16.55 -7.69 5.93
N ARG A 117 -16.31 -8.25 7.12
CA ARG A 117 -15.55 -7.58 8.18
C ARG A 117 -14.37 -8.43 8.58
N TYR A 118 -13.20 -7.81 8.64
CA TYR A 118 -11.99 -8.48 9.08
C TYR A 118 -11.02 -7.48 9.71
N VAL A 119 -10.04 -8.02 10.44
CA VAL A 119 -9.03 -7.25 11.16
C VAL A 119 -7.65 -7.62 10.63
N LEU A 120 -6.89 -6.63 10.21
CA LEU A 120 -5.51 -6.77 9.75
C LEU A 120 -4.54 -6.34 10.83
N ARG A 121 -3.51 -7.15 11.06
CA ARG A 121 -2.34 -6.74 11.83
C ARG A 121 -1.36 -6.02 10.90
N CYS A 122 -0.86 -4.86 11.34
CA CYS A 122 0.06 -4.01 10.59
C CYS A 122 1.51 -4.13 11.12
N PRO A 123 2.33 -5.15 10.75
CA PRO A 123 3.58 -5.43 11.46
C PRO A 123 4.77 -4.55 11.05
N LEU A 124 4.74 -3.91 9.88
CA LEU A 124 5.84 -3.13 9.32
C LEU A 124 5.40 -1.69 9.02
N ARG A 125 6.33 -0.74 9.14
CA ARG A 125 6.10 0.66 8.78
C ARG A 125 6.21 0.84 7.26
N GLY A 126 5.44 1.76 6.69
CA GLY A 126 5.46 2.04 5.27
C GLY A 126 4.13 2.56 4.74
N HIS A 127 4.09 2.81 3.43
CA HIS A 127 2.87 3.11 2.69
C HIS A 127 2.37 1.83 2.04
N TYR A 128 1.10 1.51 2.23
CA TYR A 128 0.48 0.32 1.69
C TYR A 128 -0.85 0.66 1.04
N SER A 129 -1.26 -0.15 0.07
CA SER A 129 -2.56 -0.03 -0.59
C SER A 129 -3.30 -1.36 -0.47
N ILE A 130 -4.55 -1.33 0.00
CA ILE A 130 -5.45 -2.48 0.05
C ILE A 130 -6.29 -2.47 -1.23
N GLY A 131 -6.40 -3.62 -1.89
CA GLY A 131 -7.05 -3.78 -3.19
C GLY A 131 -6.07 -4.15 -4.31
N PRO A 132 -6.57 -4.32 -5.54
CA PRO A 132 -7.97 -4.22 -5.96
C PRO A 132 -8.81 -5.38 -5.42
N VAL A 133 -10.14 -5.29 -5.46
CA VAL A 133 -11.01 -6.39 -5.03
C VAL A 133 -11.16 -7.38 -6.16
N SER A 134 -10.80 -8.64 -5.92
CA SER A 134 -10.95 -9.70 -6.92
C SER A 134 -12.31 -10.36 -6.74
N LEU A 135 -13.04 -10.49 -7.84
CA LEU A 135 -14.31 -11.18 -7.87
C LEU A 135 -14.22 -12.36 -8.83
N ARG A 136 -14.84 -13.47 -8.45
CA ARG A 136 -14.95 -14.66 -9.28
C ARG A 136 -16.39 -15.12 -9.33
N ALA A 137 -17.01 -15.03 -10.50
CA ALA A 137 -18.36 -15.51 -10.74
C ALA A 137 -18.33 -16.95 -11.26
N ARG A 138 -19.16 -17.82 -10.68
CA ARG A 138 -19.36 -19.19 -11.14
C ARG A 138 -20.81 -19.43 -11.47
N ASN A 139 -21.06 -20.01 -12.64
CA ASN A 139 -22.38 -20.50 -13.01
C ASN A 139 -22.88 -21.58 -12.04
N THR A 140 -24.20 -21.77 -11.97
CA THR A 140 -24.86 -22.80 -11.13
C THR A 140 -24.30 -24.21 -11.34
N PHE A 141 -23.94 -24.58 -12.58
CA PHE A 141 -23.35 -25.90 -12.88
C PHE A 141 -21.82 -25.92 -12.86
N ASN A 142 -21.17 -24.82 -12.46
CA ASN A 142 -19.72 -24.65 -12.45
C ASN A 142 -19.07 -25.01 -13.80
N LEU A 143 -19.74 -24.66 -14.90
CA LEU A 143 -19.28 -24.91 -16.29
C LEU A 143 -18.41 -23.76 -16.80
N GLY A 144 -18.79 -22.53 -16.44
CA GLY A 144 -18.03 -21.31 -16.70
C GLY A 144 -17.59 -20.67 -15.39
N VAL A 145 -16.38 -20.14 -15.41
CA VAL A 145 -15.83 -19.26 -14.37
C VAL A 145 -15.40 -17.97 -15.04
N GLU A 146 -15.80 -16.86 -14.46
CA GLU A 146 -15.37 -15.53 -14.87
C GLU A 146 -14.66 -14.86 -13.71
N GLU A 147 -13.50 -14.27 -14.00
CA GLU A 147 -12.67 -13.57 -13.03
C GLU A 147 -12.62 -12.10 -13.44
N MET A 148 -12.85 -11.22 -12.48
CA MET A 148 -12.94 -9.79 -12.69
C MET A 148 -12.32 -9.06 -11.50
N TYR A 149 -11.90 -7.82 -11.73
CA TYR A 149 -11.30 -6.97 -10.72
C TYR A 149 -12.10 -5.68 -10.62
N VAL A 150 -12.44 -5.29 -9.39
CA VAL A 150 -12.97 -3.97 -9.10
C VAL A 150 -11.81 -3.11 -8.65
N ASP A 151 -11.52 -2.08 -9.42
CA ASP A 151 -10.43 -1.13 -9.19
C ASP A 151 -10.78 -0.20 -8.02
N HIS A 152 -10.71 -0.75 -6.80
CA HIS A 152 -11.00 -0.06 -5.56
C HIS A 152 -9.83 -0.23 -4.59
N HIS A 153 -9.06 0.85 -4.47
CA HIS A 153 -7.86 0.94 -3.65
C HIS A 153 -8.09 1.80 -2.41
N SER A 154 -7.50 1.40 -1.29
CA SER A 154 -7.48 2.20 -0.06
C SER A 154 -6.07 2.26 0.47
N ASP A 155 -5.49 3.46 0.46
CA ASP A 155 -4.12 3.69 0.88
C ASP A 155 -4.05 3.95 2.38
N ILE A 156 -3.05 3.35 3.02
CA ILE A 156 -2.78 3.46 4.45
C ILE A 156 -1.31 3.72 4.71
N VAL A 157 -1.03 4.50 5.75
CA VAL A 157 0.32 4.83 6.18
C VAL A 157 0.56 4.28 7.58
N ILE A 158 1.60 3.47 7.71
CA ILE A 158 2.01 2.88 8.98
C ILE A 158 3.28 3.57 9.47
N PHE A 159 3.14 4.33 10.55
CA PHE A 159 4.22 5.02 11.25
C PHE A 159 5.02 4.05 12.14
N PRO A 160 6.30 4.35 12.43
CA PRO A 160 7.04 3.63 13.45
C PRO A 160 6.39 3.83 14.83
N GLN A 161 6.44 2.82 15.70
CA GLN A 161 6.02 2.97 17.09
C GLN A 161 6.78 4.11 17.77
N ILE A 162 6.04 5.06 18.31
CA ILE A 162 6.59 6.12 19.15
C ILE A 162 6.90 5.48 20.48
N LYS A 163 8.18 5.52 20.88
CA LYS A 163 8.59 5.17 22.24
C LYS A 163 8.78 6.46 22.99
N ASP A 164 8.07 6.61 24.10
CA ASP A 164 8.40 7.64 25.05
C ASP A 164 9.82 7.40 25.53
N ILE A 165 10.69 8.35 25.22
CA ILE A 165 11.99 8.42 25.85
C ILE A 165 11.64 8.92 27.26
N GLU A 166 11.62 8.03 28.24
CA GLU A 166 11.76 8.45 29.64
C GLU A 166 12.88 9.51 29.66
N GLU A 167 12.74 10.57 30.46
CA GLU A 167 13.70 11.68 30.62
C GLU A 167 15.11 11.24 31.10
N ALA A 168 15.48 9.99 30.86
CA ALA A 168 16.77 9.37 30.92
C ALA A 168 17.80 10.16 30.06
N PHE A 169 18.45 11.09 30.75
CA PHE A 169 19.84 11.51 30.53
C PHE A 169 20.13 12.55 29.43
N LEU A 170 19.19 13.44 29.12
CA LEU A 170 19.59 14.77 28.61
C LEU A 170 20.01 15.71 29.76
N ARG A 171 20.48 15.17 30.89
CA ARG A 171 21.37 15.92 31.77
C ARG A 171 22.75 15.91 31.13
N SER A 172 23.06 16.99 30.42
CA SER A 172 24.45 17.31 30.07
C SER A 172 25.31 17.14 31.33
N ARG A 173 26.25 16.19 31.31
CA ARG A 173 27.26 16.03 32.37
C ARG A 173 28.13 17.29 32.52
N THR A 174 28.11 18.15 31.52
CA THR A 174 28.73 19.45 31.55
C THR A 174 27.67 20.46 31.99
N PRO A 175 27.75 21.05 33.20
CA PRO A 175 26.97 22.26 33.46
C PRO A 175 27.29 23.22 32.32
N LYS A 176 26.29 23.92 31.78
CA LYS A 176 26.54 25.07 30.90
C LYS A 176 27.52 25.96 31.67
N MET A 177 28.81 25.86 31.37
CA MET A 177 29.78 26.77 31.92
C MET A 177 29.30 28.12 31.43
N TYR A 178 28.97 29.00 32.37
CA TYR A 178 28.74 30.40 32.06
C TYR A 178 29.82 30.84 31.08
N THR A 179 29.44 31.53 30.02
CA THR A 179 30.38 32.23 29.15
C THR A 179 31.29 33.08 30.06
N GLY A 180 32.58 32.74 30.14
CA GLY A 180 33.54 33.38 31.05
C GLY A 180 34.01 32.57 32.27
N ALA A 181 33.54 31.33 32.48
CA ALA A 181 33.95 30.50 33.63
C ALA A 181 35.38 29.93 33.54
N THR A 182 36.07 30.10 32.40
CA THR A 182 37.49 29.81 32.27
C THR A 182 38.26 31.13 32.28
N THR A 183 39.04 31.34 33.33
CA THR A 183 40.04 32.41 33.36
C THR A 183 41.21 31.97 32.49
N LEU A 184 41.23 32.44 31.25
CA LEU A 184 42.40 32.28 30.39
C LEU A 184 43.56 33.04 31.04
N ARG A 185 44.65 32.32 31.35
CA ARG A 185 45.87 32.89 31.95
C ARG A 185 46.59 33.88 31.02
N THR A 186 46.24 33.85 29.74
CA THR A 186 46.74 34.76 28.71
C THR A 186 45.58 35.66 28.29
N PRO A 187 45.70 36.99 28.42
CA PRO A 187 44.70 37.90 27.83
C PRO A 187 44.61 37.61 26.32
N GLY A 188 43.40 37.38 25.82
CA GLY A 188 43.16 37.24 24.38
C GLY A 188 43.46 38.57 23.67
N GLN A 189 43.68 38.52 22.35
CA GLN A 189 43.73 39.76 21.55
C GLN A 189 42.43 40.54 21.78
N GLY A 190 42.54 41.77 22.30
CA GLY A 190 41.39 42.64 22.52
C GLY A 190 40.59 42.82 21.22
N SER A 191 39.31 43.15 21.35
CA SER A 191 38.50 43.52 20.17
C SER A 191 38.65 45.01 19.83
N GLU A 192 39.06 45.82 20.79
CA GLU A 192 39.12 47.27 20.68
C GLU A 192 40.47 47.73 20.14
N PHE A 193 40.46 48.79 19.34
CA PHE A 193 41.67 49.37 18.80
C PHE A 193 42.37 50.20 19.89
N TYR A 194 43.65 49.90 20.12
CA TYR A 194 44.48 50.65 21.08
C TYR A 194 45.43 51.62 20.36
N SER A 195 46.25 51.11 19.43
CA SER A 195 47.29 51.91 18.77
C SER A 195 47.64 51.39 17.36
N LEU A 196 48.40 52.18 16.60
CA LEU A 196 49.07 51.75 15.38
C LEU A 196 50.57 51.59 15.67
N ARG A 197 51.14 50.48 15.22
CA ARG A 197 52.60 50.27 15.25
C ARG A 197 53.12 49.74 13.93
N GLU A 198 54.43 49.87 13.71
CA GLU A 198 55.09 49.27 12.56
C GLU A 198 55.00 47.74 12.58
N TYR A 199 54.88 47.16 11.39
CA TYR A 199 54.85 45.72 11.18
C TYR A 199 56.21 45.10 11.51
N VAL A 200 56.20 44.04 12.33
CA VAL A 200 57.38 43.23 12.61
C VAL A 200 57.17 41.83 12.03
N PRO A 201 58.17 41.22 11.38
CA PRO A 201 58.08 39.85 10.89
C PRO A 201 57.67 38.88 12.01
N GLY A 202 56.50 38.26 11.85
CA GLY A 202 55.84 37.44 12.88
C GLY A 202 54.43 37.91 13.20
N ASP A 203 54.09 39.15 12.84
CA ASP A 203 52.74 39.67 13.02
C ASP A 203 51.73 39.02 12.05
N PRO A 204 50.51 38.69 12.53
CA PRO A 204 49.47 38.17 11.65
C PRO A 204 49.08 39.21 10.58
N PHE A 205 49.15 38.83 9.30
CA PHE A 205 48.75 39.70 8.18
C PHE A 205 47.32 40.26 8.30
N LYS A 206 46.42 39.53 8.98
CA LYS A 206 45.05 39.98 9.25
C LYS A 206 44.95 41.28 10.07
N ASN A 207 46.01 41.63 10.80
CA ASN A 207 46.06 42.82 11.64
C ASN A 207 46.67 44.03 10.90
N ILE A 208 47.14 43.88 9.65
CA ILE A 208 47.69 44.99 8.87
C ILE A 208 46.60 46.03 8.58
N ASN A 209 46.89 47.28 8.89
CA ASN A 209 46.02 48.40 8.59
C ASN A 209 46.32 48.92 7.18
N TRP A 210 45.62 48.36 6.19
CA TRP A 210 45.76 48.76 4.78
C TRP A 210 45.45 50.24 4.53
N LYS A 211 44.62 50.88 5.36
CA LYS A 211 44.33 52.33 5.24
C LYS A 211 45.51 53.18 5.68
N ALA A 212 46.24 52.75 6.72
CA ALA A 212 47.47 53.42 7.14
C ALA A 212 48.55 53.24 6.08
N PHE A 213 48.76 52.00 5.60
CA PHE A 213 49.71 51.69 4.52
C PHE A 213 49.47 52.55 3.25
N ALA A 214 48.22 52.73 2.84
CA ALA A 214 47.89 53.55 1.68
C ALA A 214 48.24 55.04 1.83
N ARG A 215 48.43 55.54 3.07
CA ARG A 215 48.74 56.96 3.34
C ARG A 215 50.23 57.20 3.56
N THR A 216 50.90 56.33 4.30
CA THR A 216 52.32 56.50 4.67
C THR A 216 53.26 55.69 3.79
N GLY A 217 52.80 54.62 3.12
CA GLY A 217 53.64 53.69 2.37
C GLY A 217 54.33 52.63 3.24
N ASP A 218 54.27 52.78 4.57
CA ASP A 218 54.86 51.86 5.54
C ASP A 218 53.83 50.86 6.08
N LEU A 219 54.25 49.60 6.23
CA LEU A 219 53.39 48.54 6.76
C LEU A 219 53.14 48.75 8.25
N MET A 220 51.89 49.04 8.62
CA MET A 220 51.46 49.25 10.00
C MET A 220 50.39 48.22 10.40
N VAL A 221 50.36 47.86 11.68
CA VAL A 221 49.48 46.86 12.28
C VAL A 221 48.61 47.51 13.35
N ASN A 222 47.34 47.13 13.42
CA ASN A 222 46.44 47.53 14.50
C ASN A 222 46.77 46.74 15.77
N GLU A 223 47.15 47.45 16.82
CA GLU A 223 47.32 46.91 18.17
C GLU A 223 45.97 46.93 18.90
N LYS A 224 45.64 45.82 19.57
CA LYS A 224 44.37 45.60 20.27
C LYS A 224 44.61 44.97 21.64
#